data_AF-C5CEQ1-F1
#
_entry.id   AF-C5CEQ1-F1
#
_cell.length_a   1.000
_cell.length_b   1.000
_cell.length_c   1.000
_cell.angle_alpha   90.00
_cell.angle_beta   90.00
_cell.angle_gamma   90.00
#
_symmetry.space_group_name_H-M   'P 1'
#
loop_
_entity.id
_entity.type
_entity.pdbx_description
1 polymer ?
#
loop_
_entity_poly.entity_id
_entity_poly.type
_entity_poly.pdbx_seq_one_letter_code
_entity_poly.pdbx_strand_id
1 'polypeptide(L)'
;MLPQDINELDLKGFKDFLETLTEEEMKELRFSEAMLLVEKISDLFDSMRDEIDIEDAIELYERGMELLMLCREKLAVVQNKKAEIDKKYHDLMNG
;
A
#
# COMPACT_ATOMS: atom_id res chain seq x y z
N MET A 1 8.87 5.61 8.87
CA MET A 1 8.17 6.86 8.49
C MET A 1 8.45 7.09 7.01
N LEU A 2 7.44 7.36 6.18
CA LEU A 2 7.68 7.57 4.76
C LEU A 2 8.58 8.81 4.54
N PRO A 3 9.50 8.78 3.55
CA PRO A 3 10.16 9.97 3.03
C PRO A 3 9.14 11.08 2.71
N GLN A 4 9.50 12.33 3.02
CA GLN A 4 8.61 13.48 2.79
C GLN A 4 8.28 13.68 1.29
N ASP A 5 9.18 13.26 0.41
CA ASP A 5 9.12 13.51 -1.03
C ASP A 5 9.04 12.20 -1.85
N ILE A 6 8.30 11.20 -1.36
CA ILE A 6 8.22 9.86 -2.00
C ILE A 6 7.86 9.93 -3.50
N ASN A 7 7.04 10.92 -3.87
CA ASN A 7 6.58 11.13 -5.24
C ASN A 7 7.69 11.69 -6.15
N GLU A 8 8.68 12.37 -5.57
CA GLU A 8 9.81 12.96 -6.30
C GLU A 8 10.96 11.96 -6.51
N LEU A 9 10.94 10.80 -5.83
CA LEU A 9 11.96 9.77 -6.00
C LEU A 9 11.93 9.22 -7.44
N ASP A 10 13.11 9.10 -8.04
CA ASP A 10 13.28 8.33 -9.27
C ASP A 10 13.22 6.82 -8.97
N LEU A 11 13.30 5.99 -10.02
CA LEU A 11 13.27 4.53 -9.87
C LEU A 11 14.28 4.05 -8.82
N LYS A 12 15.53 4.48 -8.94
CA LYS A 12 16.60 4.04 -8.05
C LYS A 12 16.32 4.45 -6.61
N GLY A 13 16.02 5.71 -6.35
CA GLY A 13 15.77 6.21 -5.00
C GLY A 13 14.55 5.55 -4.36
N PHE A 14 13.53 5.25 -5.17
CA PHE A 14 12.36 4.54 -4.69
C PHE A 14 12.64 3.07 -4.38
N LYS A 15 13.41 2.37 -5.23
CA LYS A 15 13.88 1.01 -4.96
C LYS A 15 14.74 0.94 -3.70
N ASP A 16 15.74 1.81 -3.58
CA ASP A 16 16.60 1.91 -2.41
C ASP A 16 15.73 2.08 -1.14
N PHE A 17 14.69 2.92 -1.19
CA PHE A 17 13.73 3.05 -0.10
C PHE A 17 12.97 1.75 0.18
N LEU A 18 12.41 1.10 -0.84
CA LEU A 18 11.67 -0.16 -0.67
C LEU A 18 12.55 -1.26 -0.08
N GLU A 19 13.83 -1.33 -0.42
CA GLU A 19 14.77 -2.29 0.18
C GLU A 19 14.97 -2.03 1.68
N THR A 20 14.90 -0.77 2.14
CA THR A 20 14.97 -0.46 3.57
C THR A 20 13.69 -0.79 4.33
N LEU A 21 12.55 -0.92 3.64
CA LEU A 21 11.26 -1.15 4.26
C LEU A 21 11.11 -2.62 4.66
N THR A 22 11.28 -2.88 5.95
CA THR A 22 11.12 -4.23 6.53
C THR A 22 9.65 -4.65 6.58
N GLU A 23 9.39 -5.96 6.72
CA GLU A 23 8.01 -6.46 6.88
C GLU A 23 7.28 -5.88 8.10
N GLU A 24 7.98 -5.67 9.21
CA GLU A 24 7.41 -5.08 10.43
C GLU A 24 7.00 -3.63 10.19
N GLU A 25 7.89 -2.83 9.60
CA GLU A 25 7.59 -1.44 9.25
C GLU A 25 6.48 -1.33 8.21
N MET A 26 6.43 -2.26 7.26
CA MET A 26 5.37 -2.33 6.26
C MET A 26 4.00 -2.55 6.94
N LYS A 27 3.89 -3.47 7.89
CA LYS A 27 2.63 -3.74 8.62
C LYS A 27 2.12 -2.52 9.39
N GLU A 28 3.02 -1.69 9.90
CA GLU A 28 2.73 -0.46 10.64
C GLU A 28 2.26 0.71 9.74
N LEU A 29 2.41 0.61 8.41
CA LEU A 29 1.92 1.65 7.49
C LEU A 29 0.42 1.88 7.66
N ARG A 30 -0.03 3.13 7.55
CA ARG A 30 -1.46 3.44 7.40
C ARG A 30 -1.92 3.04 5.99
N PHE A 31 -3.22 2.82 5.82
CA PHE A 31 -3.80 2.51 4.51
C PHE A 31 -3.38 3.54 3.44
N SER A 32 -3.44 4.83 3.76
CA SER A 32 -3.06 5.90 2.83
C SER A 32 -1.58 5.86 2.45
N GLU A 33 -0.70 5.42 3.36
CA GLU A 33 0.73 5.33 3.11
C GLU A 33 1.03 4.12 2.22
N ALA A 34 0.45 2.97 2.51
CA ALA A 34 0.56 1.79 1.65
C ALA A 34 0.00 2.06 0.23
N MET A 35 -1.13 2.75 0.13
CA MET A 35 -1.72 3.12 -1.16
C MET A 35 -0.82 4.09 -1.93
N LEU A 36 -0.23 5.09 -1.27
CA LEU A 36 0.69 6.02 -1.91
C LEU A 36 1.92 5.32 -2.52
N LEU A 37 2.43 4.28 -1.86
CA LEU A 37 3.52 3.46 -2.41
C LEU A 37 3.07 2.65 -3.63
N VAL A 38 1.86 2.12 -3.63
CA VAL A 38 1.28 1.42 -4.80
C VAL A 38 1.09 2.38 -5.97
N GLU A 39 0.59 3.59 -5.72
CA GLU A 39 0.45 4.64 -6.73
C GLU A 39 1.81 4.99 -7.33
N LYS A 40 2.84 5.16 -6.49
CA LYS A 40 4.21 5.43 -6.95
C LYS A 40 4.77 4.30 -7.82
N ILE A 41 4.51 3.03 -7.48
CA ILE A 41 4.88 1.89 -8.32
C ILE A 41 4.17 1.98 -9.69
N SER A 42 2.87 2.26 -9.70
CA SER A 42 2.10 2.43 -10.94
C SER A 42 2.67 3.56 -11.81
N ASP A 43 3.00 4.69 -11.19
CA ASP A 43 3.58 5.84 -11.90
C ASP A 43 4.94 5.51 -12.52
N LEU A 44 5.77 4.70 -11.84
CA LEU A 44 7.05 4.22 -12.39
C LEU A 44 6.83 3.32 -13.62
N PHE A 45 5.86 2.40 -13.57
CA PHE A 45 5.52 1.57 -14.73
C PHE A 45 5.00 2.39 -15.91
N ASP A 46 4.19 3.41 -15.66
CA ASP A 46 3.64 4.25 -16.73
C ASP A 46 4.69 5.19 -17.32
N SER A 47 5.57 5.75 -16.47
CA SER A 47 6.63 6.67 -16.92
C SER A 47 7.79 5.97 -17.60
N MET A 48 8.09 4.72 -17.25
CA MET A 48 9.25 3.96 -17.74
C MET A 48 8.88 2.75 -18.60
N ARG A 49 7.68 2.72 -19.16
CA ARG A 49 7.08 1.55 -19.86
C ARG A 49 8.03 0.78 -20.78
N ASP A 50 8.87 1.47 -21.54
CA ASP A 50 9.80 0.87 -22.53
C ASP A 50 11.27 0.91 -22.08
N GLU A 51 11.56 1.48 -20.90
CA GLU A 51 12.91 1.75 -20.39
C GLU A 51 13.24 0.96 -19.13
N ILE A 52 12.23 0.50 -18.38
CA ILE A 52 12.42 -0.29 -17.18
C ILE A 52 12.98 -1.67 -17.54
N ASP A 53 14.05 -2.06 -16.84
CA ASP A 53 14.59 -3.40 -16.93
C ASP A 53 13.60 -4.44 -16.33
N ILE A 54 13.68 -5.68 -16.82
CA ILE A 54 12.76 -6.74 -16.42
C ILE A 54 12.96 -7.18 -14.97
N GLU A 55 14.19 -7.15 -14.44
CA GLU A 55 14.45 -7.49 -13.04
C GLU A 55 13.84 -6.43 -12.12
N ASP A 56 14.06 -5.15 -12.43
CA ASP A 56 13.45 -4.01 -11.73
C ASP A 56 11.91 -4.08 -11.77
N ALA A 57 11.34 -4.41 -12.93
CA ALA A 57 9.90 -4.55 -13.10
C ALA A 57 9.31 -5.68 -12.24
N ILE A 58 9.99 -6.83 -12.17
CA ILE A 58 9.54 -7.96 -11.35
C ILE A 58 9.58 -7.57 -9.87
N GLU A 59 10.65 -6.94 -9.41
CA GLU A 59 10.81 -6.53 -8.02
C GLU A 59 9.74 -5.53 -7.57
N LEU A 60 9.49 -4.49 -8.39
CA LEU A 60 8.42 -3.52 -8.12
C LEU A 60 7.04 -4.18 -8.10
N TYR A 61 6.81 -5.16 -8.98
CA TYR A 61 5.54 -5.88 -9.03
C TYR A 61 5.31 -6.71 -7.76
N GLU A 62 6.32 -7.46 -7.31
CA GLU A 62 6.25 -8.24 -6.06
C GLU A 62 5.97 -7.32 -4.86
N ARG A 63 6.70 -6.21 -4.74
CA ARG A 63 6.47 -5.21 -3.69
C ARG A 63 5.09 -4.58 -3.78
N GLY A 64 4.61 -4.28 -4.99
CA GLY A 64 3.26 -3.76 -5.21
C GLY A 64 2.19 -4.74 -4.73
N MET A 65 2.37 -6.03 -4.97
CA MET A 65 1.47 -7.07 -4.50
C MET A 65 1.42 -7.17 -2.97
N GLU A 66 2.57 -7.07 -2.29
CA GLU A 66 2.65 -7.04 -0.83
C GLU A 66 1.85 -5.87 -0.24
N LEU A 67 2.06 -4.67 -0.79
CA LEU A 67 1.36 -3.46 -0.36
C LEU A 67 -0.15 -3.54 -0.62
N LEU A 68 -0.57 -4.09 -1.76
CA LEU A 68 -1.99 -4.31 -2.06
C LEU A 68 -2.64 -5.31 -1.10
N MET A 69 -1.93 -6.37 -0.70
CA MET A 69 -2.43 -7.29 0.33
C MET A 69 -2.62 -6.57 1.66
N LEU A 70 -1.67 -5.74 2.07
CA LEU A 70 -1.79 -4.92 3.28
C LEU A 70 -2.99 -3.96 3.22
N CYS A 71 -3.18 -3.28 2.09
CA CYS A 71 -4.36 -2.43 1.85
C CYS A 71 -5.66 -3.21 2.03
N ARG A 72 -5.75 -4.41 1.43
CA ARG A 72 -6.90 -5.30 1.56
C ARG A 72 -7.17 -5.71 3.01
N GLU A 73 -6.13 -6.05 3.76
CA GLU A 73 -6.25 -6.41 5.19
C GLU A 73 -6.80 -5.26 6.03
N LYS A 74 -6.30 -4.05 5.83
CA LYS A 74 -6.79 -2.85 6.55
C LYS A 74 -8.25 -2.54 6.21
N LEU A 75 -8.66 -2.72 4.94
CA LEU A 75 -10.05 -2.58 4.54
C LEU A 75 -10.96 -3.62 5.20
N ALA A 76 -10.51 -4.87 5.33
CA ALA A 76 -11.27 -5.92 5.99
C ALA A 76 -11.55 -5.60 7.47
N VAL A 77 -10.57 -5.02 8.19
CA VAL A 77 -10.77 -4.55 9.58
C VAL A 77 -11.86 -3.48 9.65
N VAL A 78 -11.86 -2.52 8.73
CA VAL A 78 -12.87 -1.45 8.66
C VAL A 78 -14.25 -2.03 8.37
N GLN A 79 -14.36 -2.96 7.43
CA GLN A 79 -15.61 -3.64 7.09
C GLN A 79 -16.19 -4.41 8.28
N ASN A 80 -15.35 -5.16 9.00
CA ASN A 80 -15.77 -5.89 10.21
C ASN A 80 -16.28 -4.93 11.30
N LYS A 81 -15.54 -3.83 11.55
CA LYS A 81 -15.95 -2.82 12.52
C LYS A 81 -17.28 -2.15 12.13
N LYS A 82 -17.49 -1.89 10.84
CA LYS A 82 -18.78 -1.40 10.34
C LYS A 82 -19.91 -2.38 10.64
N ALA A 83 -19.72 -3.66 10.32
CA ALA A 83 -20.73 -4.69 10.56
C ALA A 83 -21.10 -4.81 12.05
N GLU A 84 -20.13 -4.70 12.96
CA GLU A 84 -20.39 -4.69 14.40
C GLU A 84 -21.20 -3.46 14.84
N ILE A 85 -20.89 -2.27 14.30
CA ILE A 85 -21.63 -1.03 14.59
C ILE A 85 -23.06 -1.14 14.08
N ASP A 86 -23.26 -1.60 12.84
CA ASP A 86 -24.58 -1.77 12.24
C ASP A 86 -25.45 -2.74 13.07
N LYS A 87 -24.86 -3.85 13.55
CA LYS A 87 -25.53 -4.79 14.45
C LYS A 87 -25.95 -4.13 15.76
N LYS A 88 -25.04 -3.42 16.43
CA LYS A 88 -25.35 -2.68 17.67
C LYS A 88 -26.47 -1.67 17.47
N TYR A 89 -26.46 -0.96 16.33
CA TYR A 89 -27.50 0.01 16.02
C TYR A 89 -28.86 -0.65 15.81
N HIS A 90 -28.90 -1.76 15.07
CA HIS A 90 -30.12 -2.56 14.88
C HIS A 90 -30.69 -3.06 16.21
N ASP A 91 -29.84 -3.63 17.07
CA ASP A 91 -30.24 -4.17 18.37
C ASP A 91 -30.79 -3.09 19.31
N LEU A 92 -30.32 -1.84 19.22
CA LEU A 92 -30.83 -0.70 20.00
C LEU A 92 -32.14 -0.12 19.46
N MET A 93 -32.39 -0.20 18.16
CA MET A 93 -33.58 0.37 17.51
C MET A 93 -34.78 -0.59 17.50
N ASN A 94 -34.51 -1.90 17.52
CA ASN A 94 -35.52 -2.95 17.44
C ASN A 94 -35.60 -3.80 18.73
N GLY A 95 -34.86 -3.43 19.77
CA GLY A 95 -34.85 -4.06 21.10
C GLY A 95 -35.72 -3.35 22.12
#